data_AF-A0A137PCI6-F1
#
_entry.id   AF-A0A137PCI6-F1
#
_cell.length_a   1.000
_cell.length_b   1.000
_cell.length_c   1.000
_cell.angle_alpha   90.00
_cell.angle_beta   90.00
_cell.angle_gamma   90.00
#
_symmetry.space_group_name_H-M   'P 1'
#
loop_
_entity.id
_entity.type
_entity.pdbx_description
1 polymer ?
#
loop_
_entity_poly.entity_id
_entity_poly.type
_entity_poly.pdbx_seq_one_letter_code
_entity_poly.pdbx_strand_id
1 'polypeptide(L)'
;MDRITQLQDHIDGLSLLFVSCIDYLHNKTSMISDNPNVPVTKSNELAVQEEEFNNEKLNLAKLMCNHSKQIDELIDSLPGSNEETKVDFSVLENLSQKNIEANEEYLKQVDLAKELYELINSTLQVILKDQLESM
;
A
#
# COMPACT_ATOMS: atom_id res chain seq x y z
N MET A 1 5.19 1.35 0.03
CA MET A 1 4.79 1.93 -1.26
C MET A 1 4.02 3.21 -0.94
N ASP A 2 4.35 4.32 -1.58
CA ASP A 2 3.67 5.60 -1.30
C ASP A 2 2.17 5.51 -1.66
N ARG A 3 1.30 6.20 -0.90
CA ARG A 3 -0.16 6.15 -1.11
C ARG A 3 -0.54 6.78 -2.45
N ILE A 4 0.20 7.80 -2.88
CA ILE A 4 0.01 8.42 -4.20
C ILE A 4 0.38 7.41 -5.30
N THR A 5 1.48 6.68 -5.15
CA THR A 5 1.83 5.60 -6.09
C THR A 5 0.77 4.51 -6.14
N GLN A 6 0.25 4.09 -4.99
CA GLN A 6 -0.85 3.11 -4.94
C GLN A 6 -2.10 3.62 -5.67
N LEU A 7 -2.48 4.89 -5.47
CA LEU A 7 -3.60 5.49 -6.18
C LEU A 7 -3.39 5.48 -7.70
N GLN A 8 -2.19 5.83 -8.16
CA GLN A 8 -1.83 5.79 -9.58
C GLN A 8 -1.98 4.38 -10.15
N ASP A 9 -1.44 3.37 -9.46
CA ASP A 9 -1.55 1.96 -9.87
C ASP A 9 -3.01 1.50 -9.96
N HIS A 10 -3.87 1.94 -9.02
CA HIS A 10 -5.30 1.63 -9.04
C HIS A 10 -6.05 2.31 -10.20
N ILE A 11 -5.70 3.55 -10.56
CA ILE A 11 -6.27 4.26 -11.71
C ILE A 11 -5.84 3.61 -13.03
N ASP A 12 -4.57 3.23 -13.14
CA ASP A 12 -4.05 2.52 -14.32
C ASP A 12 -4.69 1.14 -14.45
N GLY A 13 -4.86 0.42 -13.33
CA GLY A 13 -5.59 -0.83 -13.28
C GLY A 13 -7.06 -0.70 -13.71
N LEU A 14 -7.74 0.37 -13.30
CA LEU A 14 -9.11 0.65 -13.73
C LEU A 14 -9.18 0.92 -15.25
N SER A 15 -8.20 1.65 -15.79
CA SER A 15 -8.11 1.95 -17.22
C SER A 15 -7.89 0.67 -18.05
N LEU A 16 -7.01 -0.22 -17.59
CA LEU A 16 -6.79 -1.52 -18.20
C LEU A 16 -8.04 -2.40 -18.14
N LEU A 17 -8.77 -2.36 -17.01
CA LEU A 17 -10.04 -3.07 -16.86
C LEU A 17 -11.08 -2.58 -17.86
N PHE A 18 -11.22 -1.26 -18.06
CA PHE A 18 -12.14 -0.71 -19.06
C PHE A 18 -11.86 -1.23 -20.48
N VAL A 19 -10.60 -1.21 -20.90
CA VAL A 19 -10.21 -1.70 -22.24
C VAL A 19 -10.48 -3.20 -22.36
N SER A 20 -10.14 -3.97 -21.32
CA SER A 20 -10.38 -5.42 -21.27
C SER A 20 -11.86 -5.77 -21.30
N CYS A 21 -12.71 -4.99 -20.62
CA CYS A 21 -14.16 -5.15 -20.65
C CYS A 21 -14.74 -4.89 -22.04
N ILE A 22 -14.30 -3.82 -22.72
CA ILE A 22 -14.74 -3.50 -24.08
C ILE A 22 -14.30 -4.60 -25.04
N ASP A 23 -13.05 -5.07 -24.95
CA ASP A 23 -12.53 -6.14 -25.78
C ASP A 23 -13.30 -7.46 -25.56
N TYR A 24 -13.58 -7.81 -24.31
CA TYR A 24 -14.38 -8.98 -23.96
C TYR A 24 -15.80 -8.89 -24.55
N LEU A 25 -16.47 -7.75 -24.35
CA LEU A 25 -17.81 -7.52 -24.90
C LEU A 25 -17.81 -7.59 -26.42
N HIS A 26 -16.84 -6.98 -27.09
CA HIS A 26 -16.75 -6.97 -28.55
C HIS A 26 -16.49 -8.39 -29.11
N ASN A 27 -15.55 -9.12 -28.53
CA ASN A 27 -15.09 -10.39 -29.09
C ASN A 27 -15.97 -11.59 -28.69
N LYS A 28 -16.68 -11.52 -27.56
CA LYS A 28 -17.47 -12.64 -27.02
C LYS A 28 -18.99 -12.51 -27.25
N THR A 29 -19.45 -11.42 -27.86
CA THR A 29 -20.86 -11.24 -28.20
C THR A 29 -21.29 -12.16 -29.35
N SER A 30 -22.40 -12.86 -29.15
CA SER A 30 -23.12 -13.59 -30.19
C SER A 30 -23.83 -12.63 -31.15
N MET A 31 -23.78 -12.89 -32.46
CA MET A 31 -24.57 -12.13 -33.41
C MET A 31 -26.06 -12.46 -33.25
N ILE A 32 -26.88 -11.44 -32.98
CA ILE A 32 -28.33 -11.55 -32.90
C ILE A 32 -28.91 -11.15 -34.25
N SER A 33 -29.78 -11.98 -34.83
CA SER A 33 -30.53 -11.63 -36.04
C SER A 33 -31.75 -10.80 -35.64
N ASP A 34 -31.91 -9.63 -36.26
CA ASP A 34 -33.05 -8.72 -36.02
C ASP A 34 -34.38 -9.29 -36.55
N ASN A 35 -34.32 -10.36 -37.37
CA ASN A 35 -35.47 -11.05 -37.93
C ASN A 35 -35.43 -12.57 -37.61
N PRO A 36 -36.43 -13.13 -36.91
CA PRO A 36 -36.45 -14.54 -36.51
C PRO A 36 -36.51 -15.54 -37.67
N ASN A 37 -36.84 -15.10 -38.89
CA ASN A 37 -36.89 -15.95 -40.09
C ASN A 37 -35.58 -16.01 -40.89
N VAL A 38 -34.56 -15.24 -40.52
CA VAL A 38 -33.26 -15.24 -41.22
C VAL A 38 -32.20 -15.82 -40.29
N PRO A 39 -31.72 -17.06 -40.54
CA PRO A 39 -30.65 -17.65 -39.74
C PRO A 39 -29.36 -16.85 -39.93
N VAL A 40 -28.61 -16.68 -38.82
CA VAL A 40 -27.34 -15.94 -38.81
C VAL A 40 -26.33 -16.67 -39.71
N THR A 41 -25.95 -16.05 -40.83
CA THR A 41 -25.08 -16.66 -41.85
C THR A 41 -23.59 -16.70 -41.47
N LYS A 42 -23.18 -15.98 -40.41
CA LYS A 42 -21.82 -16.02 -39.84
C LYS A 42 -21.93 -16.03 -38.32
N SER A 43 -21.66 -17.17 -37.70
CA SER A 43 -21.54 -17.25 -36.23
C SER A 43 -20.16 -16.74 -35.83
N ASN A 44 -20.08 -15.97 -34.74
CA ASN A 44 -18.80 -15.64 -34.14
C ASN A 44 -18.25 -16.91 -33.45
N GLU A 45 -17.09 -17.41 -33.91
CA GLU A 45 -16.47 -18.64 -33.39
C GLU A 45 -16.00 -18.49 -31.94
N LEU A 46 -15.80 -17.25 -31.48
CA LEU A 46 -15.40 -16.92 -30.12
C LEU A 46 -16.59 -16.62 -29.20
N ALA A 47 -17.82 -16.63 -29.73
CA ALA A 47 -19.02 -16.34 -28.95
C ALA A 47 -19.25 -17.40 -27.87
N VAL A 48 -19.64 -16.92 -26.69
CA VAL A 48 -19.90 -17.75 -25.52
C VAL A 48 -21.40 -17.95 -25.36
N GLN A 49 -21.81 -18.98 -24.62
CA GLN A 49 -23.21 -19.15 -24.25
C GLN A 49 -23.74 -17.89 -23.54
N GLU A 50 -24.99 -17.53 -23.84
CA GLU A 50 -25.59 -16.27 -23.38
C GLU A 50 -25.65 -16.17 -21.84
N GLU A 51 -25.83 -17.30 -21.16
CA GLU A 51 -25.81 -17.38 -19.70
C GLU A 51 -24.43 -17.07 -19.10
N GLU A 52 -23.38 -17.67 -19.65
CA GLU A 52 -21.98 -17.42 -19.24
C GLU A 52 -21.56 -15.98 -19.57
N PHE A 53 -21.97 -15.47 -20.74
CA PHE A 53 -21.71 -14.08 -21.13
C PHE A 53 -22.39 -13.07 -20.19
N ASN A 54 -23.65 -13.32 -19.78
CA ASN A 54 -24.37 -12.43 -18.87
C ASN A 54 -23.82 -12.50 -17.44
N ASN A 55 -23.41 -13.68 -16.98
CA ASN A 55 -22.72 -13.83 -15.69
C ASN A 55 -21.40 -13.07 -15.67
N GLU A 56 -20.61 -13.17 -16.74
CA GLU A 56 -19.31 -12.50 -16.80
C GLU A 56 -19.45 -10.98 -16.92
N LYS A 57 -20.43 -10.47 -17.66
CA LYS A 57 -20.78 -9.05 -17.64
C LYS A 57 -21.06 -8.53 -16.23
N LEU A 58 -21.85 -9.29 -15.46
CA LEU A 58 -22.20 -8.91 -14.09
C LEU A 58 -20.96 -8.90 -13.20
N ASN A 59 -20.06 -9.88 -13.37
CA ASN A 59 -18.79 -9.95 -12.66
C ASN A 59 -17.89 -8.74 -12.98
N LEU A 60 -17.73 -8.42 -14.26
CA LEU A 60 -16.96 -7.26 -14.72
C LEU A 60 -17.53 -5.94 -14.18
N ALA A 61 -18.85 -5.77 -14.21
CA ALA A 61 -19.50 -4.58 -13.64
C ALA A 61 -19.27 -4.46 -12.13
N LYS A 62 -19.36 -5.58 -11.38
CA LYS A 62 -19.06 -5.60 -9.95
C LYS A 62 -17.60 -5.27 -9.68
N LEU A 63 -16.68 -5.82 -10.48
CA LEU A 63 -15.24 -5.57 -10.35
C LEU A 63 -14.93 -4.09 -10.55
N MET A 64 -15.53 -3.45 -11.56
CA MET A 64 -15.39 -2.01 -11.81
C MET A 64 -15.92 -1.17 -10.65
N CYS A 65 -17.11 -1.48 -10.13
CA CYS A 65 -17.68 -0.78 -8.97
C CYS A 65 -16.78 -0.92 -7.73
N ASN A 66 -16.21 -2.11 -7.50
CA ASN A 66 -15.31 -2.32 -6.37
C ASN A 66 -14.00 -1.56 -6.52
N HIS A 67 -13.41 -1.54 -7.72
CA HIS A 67 -12.22 -0.74 -8.01
C HIS A 67 -12.48 0.76 -7.81
N SER A 68 -13.64 1.28 -8.24
CA SER A 68 -14.03 2.68 -8.00
C SER A 68 -14.09 2.99 -6.51
N LYS A 69 -14.70 2.12 -5.70
CA LYS A 69 -14.76 2.31 -4.24
C LYS A 69 -13.39 2.27 -3.58
N GLN A 70 -12.49 1.40 -4.05
CA GLN A 70 -11.12 1.35 -3.54
C GLN A 70 -10.36 2.64 -3.84
N ILE A 71 -10.58 3.23 -5.02
CA ILE A 71 -10.02 4.54 -5.37
C ILE A 71 -10.57 5.62 -4.43
N ASP A 72 -11.88 5.63 -4.17
CA ASP A 72 -12.51 6.58 -3.25
C ASP A 72 -11.95 6.45 -1.83
N GLU A 73 -11.85 5.21 -1.31
CA GLU A 73 -11.24 4.93 0.00
C GLU A 73 -9.77 5.37 0.04
N LEU A 74 -9.01 5.16 -1.04
CA LEU A 74 -7.62 5.59 -1.12
C LEU A 74 -7.50 7.11 -1.10
N ILE A 75 -8.37 7.82 -1.81
CA ILE A 75 -8.45 9.29 -1.83
C ILE A 75 -8.76 9.82 -0.43
N ASP A 76 -9.76 9.26 0.25
CA ASP A 76 -10.11 9.63 1.63
C ASP A 76 -8.96 9.38 2.60
N SER A 77 -8.13 8.39 2.30
CA SER A 77 -6.97 8.02 3.10
C SER A 77 -5.73 8.88 2.84
N LEU A 78 -5.72 9.75 1.83
CA LEU A 78 -4.56 10.58 1.51
C LEU A 78 -4.31 11.62 2.61
N PRO A 79 -3.12 11.65 3.22
CA PRO A 79 -2.76 12.71 4.13
C PRO A 79 -2.61 14.03 3.35
N GLY A 80 -3.27 15.10 3.81
CA GLY A 80 -3.06 16.46 3.29
C GLY A 80 -4.15 17.04 2.36
N SER A 81 -5.31 16.38 2.19
CA SER A 81 -6.41 16.92 1.38
C SER A 81 -7.12 18.14 1.98
N ASN A 82 -6.87 18.45 3.26
CA ASN A 82 -7.46 19.59 3.96
C ASN A 82 -6.36 20.59 4.36
N GLU A 83 -6.13 21.58 3.48
CA GLU A 83 -5.65 22.94 3.79
C GLU A 83 -4.54 23.14 4.85
N GLU A 84 -3.36 22.49 4.77
CA GLU A 84 -2.32 22.71 5.78
C GLU A 84 -0.86 22.71 5.27
N THR A 85 -0.60 23.12 4.03
CA THR A 85 0.78 23.23 3.50
C THR A 85 1.69 24.16 4.31
N LYS A 86 1.14 25.03 5.18
CA LYS A 86 1.90 25.84 6.14
C LYS A 86 2.19 25.14 7.47
N VAL A 87 1.37 24.16 7.86
CA VAL A 87 1.54 23.42 9.11
C VAL A 87 2.65 22.40 8.97
N ASP A 88 2.81 21.77 7.80
CA ASP A 88 3.82 20.74 7.55
C ASP A 88 5.26 21.21 7.86
N PHE A 89 5.64 22.43 7.45
CA PHE A 89 7.00 22.92 7.71
C PHE A 89 7.25 23.16 9.22
N SER A 90 6.27 23.73 9.91
CA SER A 90 6.36 23.96 11.37
C SER A 90 6.35 22.66 12.17
N VAL A 91 5.59 21.65 11.70
CA VAL A 91 5.57 20.31 12.29
C VAL A 91 6.91 19.62 12.06
N LEU A 92 7.47 19.69 10.84
CA LEU A 92 8.79 19.17 10.51
C LEU A 92 9.89 19.80 11.39
N GLU A 93 9.88 21.12 11.58
CA GLU A 93 10.83 21.82 12.44
C GLU A 93 10.69 21.40 13.90
N ASN A 94 9.46 21.30 14.41
CA ASN A 94 9.19 20.81 15.77
C ASN A 94 9.67 19.36 15.96
N LEU A 95 9.46 18.50 14.95
CA LEU A 95 9.84 17.09 14.99
C LEU A 95 11.36 16.93 14.92
N SER A 96 12.04 17.76 14.11
CA SER A 96 13.50 17.86 14.08
C SER A 96 14.07 18.26 15.44
N GLN A 97 13.50 19.30 16.05
CA GLN A 97 13.93 19.78 17.36
C GLN A 97 13.77 18.69 18.45
N LYS A 98 12.61 18.01 18.48
CA LYS A 98 12.38 16.87 19.38
C LYS A 98 13.36 15.72 19.14
N ASN A 99 13.77 15.49 17.89
CA ASN A 99 14.73 14.44 17.56
C ASN A 99 16.12 14.77 18.12
N ILE A 100 16.53 16.03 18.01
CA ILE A 100 17.80 16.52 18.60
C ILE A 100 17.76 16.35 20.13
N GLU A 101 16.70 16.80 20.78
CA GLU A 101 16.54 16.66 22.24
C GLU A 101 16.56 15.19 22.69
N ALA A 102 15.81 14.33 22.02
CA ALA A 102 15.79 12.89 22.31
C ALA A 102 17.16 12.23 22.07
N ASN A 103 17.90 12.67 21.05
CA ASN A 103 19.23 12.15 20.77
C ASN A 103 20.26 12.62 21.81
N GLU A 104 20.16 13.86 22.30
CA GLU A 104 21.00 14.34 23.39
C GLU A 104 20.73 13.58 24.70
N GLU A 105 19.47 13.31 25.01
CA GLU A 105 19.11 12.46 26.15
C GLU A 105 19.64 11.04 25.98
N TYR A 106 19.50 10.47 24.78
CA TYR A 106 20.03 9.14 24.46
C TYR A 106 21.55 9.07 24.67
N LEU A 107 22.30 10.07 24.18
CA LEU A 107 23.76 10.12 24.36
C LEU A 107 24.16 10.18 25.84
N LYS A 108 23.48 11.02 26.64
CA LYS A 108 23.74 11.10 28.09
C LYS A 108 23.48 9.77 28.79
N GLN A 109 22.42 9.06 28.42
CA GLN A 109 22.11 7.74 28.99
C GLN A 109 23.14 6.69 28.57
N VAL A 110 23.61 6.74 27.32
CA VAL A 110 24.66 5.85 26.83
C VAL A 110 25.97 6.08 27.57
N ASP A 111 26.35 7.33 27.83
CA ASP A 111 27.60 7.63 28.54
C ASP A 111 27.52 7.21 30.01
N LEU A 112 26.40 7.45 30.70
CA LEU A 112 26.18 6.90 32.04
C LEU A 112 26.25 5.36 32.06
N ALA A 113 25.69 4.70 31.06
CA ALA A 113 25.75 3.24 30.96
C ALA A 113 27.20 2.75 30.75
N LYS A 114 28.03 3.46 29.99
CA LYS A 114 29.46 3.15 29.82
C LYS A 114 30.23 3.34 31.12
N GLU A 115 30.02 4.45 31.82
CA GLU A 115 30.68 4.71 33.11
C GLU A 115 30.34 3.63 34.14
N LEU A 116 29.07 3.25 34.23
CA LEU A 116 28.62 2.17 35.11
C LEU A 116 29.21 0.82 34.70
N TYR A 117 29.30 0.55 33.40
CA TYR A 117 29.94 -0.66 32.88
C TYR A 117 31.43 -0.72 33.24
N GLU A 118 32.17 0.37 33.09
CA GLU A 118 33.59 0.47 33.48
C GLU A 118 33.77 0.28 35.00
N LEU A 119 32.89 0.87 35.81
CA LEU A 119 32.91 0.70 37.26
C LEU A 119 32.66 -0.76 37.66
N ILE A 120 31.66 -1.43 37.08
CA ILE A 120 31.40 -2.85 37.33
C ILE A 120 32.59 -3.70 36.90
N ASN A 121 33.17 -3.43 35.73
CA ASN A 121 34.31 -4.20 35.24
C ASN A 121 35.56 -4.02 36.13
N SER A 122 35.83 -2.80 36.59
CA SER A 122 36.93 -2.51 37.50
C SER A 122 36.76 -3.17 38.86
N THR A 123 35.56 -3.15 39.45
CA THR A 123 35.27 -3.82 40.72
C THR A 123 35.39 -5.34 40.60
N LEU A 124 34.92 -5.93 39.50
CA LEU A 124 35.13 -7.36 39.22
C LEU A 124 36.62 -7.72 39.09
N GLN A 125 37.43 -6.87 38.42
CA GLN A 125 38.87 -7.08 38.32
C GLN A 125 39.59 -6.99 39.67
N VAL A 126 39.17 -6.09 40.56
CA VAL A 126 39.71 -5.99 41.92
C VAL A 126 39.37 -7.24 42.72
N ILE A 127 38.12 -7.71 42.67
CA ILE A 127 37.69 -8.94 43.35
C ILE A 127 38.48 -10.16 42.84
N LEU A 128 38.70 -10.26 41.51
CA LEU A 128 39.51 -11.32 40.92
C LEU A 128 40.97 -11.28 41.39
N LYS A 129 41.56 -10.08 41.52
CA LYS A 129 42.93 -9.92 42.04
C LYS A 129 43.03 -10.29 43.53
N ASP A 130 42.10 -9.83 44.35
CA ASP A 130 42.06 -10.18 45.78
C ASP A 130 41.91 -11.70 45.98
N GLN A 131 41.12 -12.38 45.15
CA GLN A 131 40.99 -13.84 45.20
C GLN A 131 42.27 -14.58 44.77
N LEU A 132 43.06 -14.00 43.85
CA LEU A 132 44.34 -14.55 43.42
C LEU A 132 45.47 -14.31 44.43
N GLU A 133 45.44 -13.22 45.18
CA GLU A 133 46.40 -12.92 46.25
C GLU A 133 46.06 -13.62 47.58
N SER A 134 44.80 -14.07 47.73
CA SER A 134 44.30 -14.87 48.87
C SER A 134 44.56 -16.38 48.74
N MET A 135 45.07 -16.87 47.60
CA MET A 135 45.52 -18.25 47.40
C MET A 135 47.04 -18.38 47.55
#